data_AF-A0AAU9TI68-F1
#
_entry.id   AF-A0AAU9TI68-F1
#
_cell.length_a   1.000
_cell.length_b   1.000
_cell.length_c   1.000
_cell.angle_alpha   90.00
_cell.angle_beta   90.00
_cell.angle_gamma   90.00
#
_symmetry.space_group_name_H-M   'P 1'
#
loop_
_entity.id
_entity.type
_entity.pdbx_description
1 polymer ?
#
loop_
_entity_poly.entity_id
_entity_poly.type
_entity_poly.pdbx_seq_one_letter_code
_entity_poly.pdbx_strand_id
1 'polypeptide(L)'
;MAKAESTARTNVDCLNVDFMRSLVKQYSELGQWTSAFFWADAAAASSESAVASGDDIWLLASAMLARGELHRAAHAVTSRGLHRRHLLCLGVAMRAYIAAKEPATTLSILEECEPSLLEPRSMDQTHNRALAGVLVWQARALSSLERREAAAEALTAALRADCACYEALDLLLEQHALTPSQESELIESLPINNQMSASEAALLRAAYRERLRRYAPLPPAEPDDTVRAPTYTHTHTYIQGKVQKFVEWRGWSGDMGARLVPY
;
A
#
# COMPACT_ATOMS: atom_id res chain seq x y z
N MET A 1 19.22 48.27 -54.27
CA MET A 1 19.72 47.95 -52.92
C MET A 1 18.51 47.70 -52.02
N ALA A 2 18.16 46.43 -51.81
CA ALA A 2 17.06 46.03 -50.94
C ALA A 2 17.67 45.48 -49.64
N LYS A 3 17.30 46.09 -48.51
CA LYS A 3 17.75 45.73 -47.17
C LYS A 3 17.01 44.46 -46.78
N ALA A 4 17.71 43.33 -46.70
CA ALA A 4 17.17 42.11 -46.15
C ALA A 4 16.91 42.32 -44.65
N GLU A 5 15.64 42.50 -44.30
CA GLU A 5 15.20 42.39 -42.92
C GLU A 5 15.47 40.96 -42.45
N SER A 6 16.41 40.86 -41.53
CA SER A 6 16.70 39.69 -40.73
C SER A 6 15.41 39.20 -40.09
N THR A 7 14.81 38.16 -40.67
CA THR A 7 13.79 37.32 -40.05
C THR A 7 14.44 36.55 -38.89
N ALA A 8 14.74 37.27 -37.81
CA ALA A 8 14.86 36.69 -36.49
C ALA A 8 13.45 36.28 -36.05
N ARG A 9 12.92 35.19 -36.63
CA ARG A 9 11.83 34.44 -36.02
C ARG A 9 12.43 33.80 -34.78
N THR A 10 12.24 34.49 -33.67
CA THR A 10 12.38 34.02 -32.31
C THR A 10 11.93 32.56 -32.18
N ASN A 11 12.89 31.65 -32.00
CA ASN A 11 12.69 30.30 -31.48
C ASN A 11 12.22 30.41 -30.01
N VAL A 12 10.98 30.81 -29.78
CA VAL A 12 10.39 31.00 -28.43
C VAL A 12 9.55 29.79 -28.01
N ASP A 13 9.37 28.79 -28.87
CA ASP A 13 8.26 27.83 -28.70
C ASP A 13 8.64 26.44 -28.19
N CYS A 14 9.89 26.17 -27.78
CA CYS A 14 10.14 24.99 -26.94
C CYS A 14 9.83 25.35 -25.48
N LEU A 15 8.55 25.28 -25.12
CA LEU A 15 8.14 25.37 -23.71
C LEU A 15 8.98 24.37 -22.90
N ASN A 16 9.67 24.84 -21.87
CA ASN A 16 10.60 24.01 -21.12
C ASN A 16 9.84 23.01 -20.23
N VAL A 17 9.47 21.87 -20.82
CA VAL A 17 8.72 20.80 -20.13
C VAL A 17 9.48 20.26 -18.92
N ASP A 18 10.81 20.19 -18.99
CA ASP A 18 11.62 19.70 -17.87
C ASP A 18 11.60 20.64 -16.68
N PHE A 19 11.59 21.95 -16.92
CA PHE A 19 11.38 22.94 -15.87
C PHE A 19 10.00 22.77 -15.22
N MET A 20 8.94 22.59 -16.01
CA MET A 20 7.60 22.34 -15.49
C MET A 20 7.54 21.06 -14.65
N ARG A 21 8.12 19.95 -15.12
CA ARG A 21 8.23 18.68 -14.36
C ARG A 21 8.96 18.86 -13.03
N SER A 22 10.03 19.67 -13.01
CA SER A 22 10.76 20.00 -11.79
C SER A 22 9.88 20.76 -10.79
N LEU A 23 9.11 21.75 -11.25
CA LEU A 23 8.16 22.47 -10.40
C LEU A 23 7.07 21.55 -9.84
N VAL A 24 6.54 20.62 -10.64
CA VAL A 24 5.56 19.62 -10.15
C VAL A 24 6.14 18.84 -8.97
N LYS A 25 7.38 18.34 -9.10
CA LYS A 25 8.04 17.58 -8.03
C LYS A 25 8.21 18.42 -6.76
N GLN A 26 8.77 19.63 -6.89
CA GLN A 26 9.01 20.53 -5.75
C GLN A 26 7.70 20.89 -5.02
N TYR A 27 6.65 21.26 -5.75
CA TYR A 27 5.37 21.58 -5.14
C TYR A 27 4.68 20.35 -4.52
N SER A 28 4.86 19.16 -5.11
CA SER A 28 4.35 17.90 -4.55
C SER A 28 5.02 17.57 -3.22
N GLU A 29 6.34 17.75 -3.11
CA GLU A 29 7.11 17.56 -1.86
C GLU A 29 6.64 18.51 -0.75
N LEU A 30 6.20 19.72 -1.11
CA LEU A 30 5.65 20.71 -0.20
C LEU A 30 4.15 20.52 0.10
N GLY A 31 3.49 19.54 -0.50
CA GLY A 31 2.04 19.34 -0.40
C GLY A 31 1.20 20.46 -1.06
N GLN A 32 1.80 21.30 -1.90
CA GLN A 32 1.14 22.42 -2.59
C GLN A 32 0.47 21.95 -3.88
N TRP A 33 -0.56 21.12 -3.74
CA TRP A 33 -1.17 20.39 -4.87
C TRP A 33 -1.86 21.28 -5.91
N THR A 34 -2.32 22.47 -5.57
CA THR A 34 -2.89 23.43 -6.55
C THR A 34 -1.81 23.94 -7.51
N SER A 35 -0.63 24.30 -6.99
CA SER A 35 0.51 24.73 -7.81
C SER A 35 1.08 23.57 -8.62
N ALA A 36 1.23 22.39 -7.99
CA ALA A 36 1.68 21.18 -8.68
C ALA A 36 0.76 20.82 -9.85
N PHE A 37 -0.56 20.89 -9.65
CA PHE A 37 -1.55 20.63 -10.69
C PHE A 37 -1.42 21.60 -11.88
N PHE A 38 -1.30 22.90 -11.62
CA PHE A 38 -1.14 23.91 -12.68
C PHE A 38 0.06 23.59 -13.58
N TRP A 39 1.21 23.29 -12.98
CA TRP A 39 2.42 22.97 -13.75
C TRP A 39 2.34 21.62 -14.44
N ALA A 40 1.65 20.63 -13.86
CA ALA A 40 1.45 19.33 -14.48
C ALA A 40 0.52 19.42 -15.70
N ASP A 41 -0.53 20.24 -15.62
CA ASP A 41 -1.45 20.49 -16.73
C ASP A 41 -0.75 21.24 -17.87
N ALA A 42 0.03 22.28 -17.53
CA ALA A 42 0.88 22.99 -18.49
C ALA A 42 1.89 22.06 -19.17
N ALA A 43 2.57 21.19 -18.42
CA ALA A 43 3.51 20.21 -18.97
C ALA A 43 2.82 19.23 -19.94
N ALA A 44 1.67 18.69 -19.54
CA ALA A 44 0.90 17.77 -20.37
C ALA A 44 0.36 18.43 -21.65
N ALA A 45 -0.01 19.71 -21.59
CA ALA A 45 -0.47 20.49 -22.75
C ALA A 45 0.67 20.91 -23.70
N SER A 46 1.91 21.01 -23.19
CA SER A 46 3.07 21.50 -23.94
C SER A 46 3.83 20.42 -24.71
N SER A 47 3.38 19.16 -24.66
CA SER A 47 4.04 18.08 -25.39
C SER A 47 3.83 18.28 -26.90
N GLU A 48 4.92 18.50 -27.64
CA GLU A 48 4.92 18.76 -29.10
C GLU A 48 4.40 17.58 -29.93
N SER A 49 4.36 16.38 -29.36
CA SER A 49 3.67 15.23 -29.92
C SER A 49 2.18 15.34 -29.61
N ALA A 50 1.31 15.08 -30.59
CA ALA A 50 -0.15 15.03 -30.40
C ALA A 50 -0.60 14.06 -29.27
N VAL A 51 0.32 13.25 -28.75
CA VAL A 51 0.17 12.44 -27.54
C VAL A 51 1.18 12.91 -26.49
N ALA A 52 0.69 13.49 -25.39
CA ALA A 52 1.50 13.80 -24.21
C ALA A 52 2.26 12.56 -23.71
N SER A 53 3.49 12.74 -23.21
CA SER A 53 4.26 11.64 -22.63
C SER A 53 3.47 10.96 -21.51
N GLY A 54 3.60 9.64 -21.38
CA GLY A 54 2.99 8.88 -20.29
C GLY A 54 3.39 9.44 -18.91
N ASP A 55 4.62 9.93 -18.78
CA ASP A 55 5.12 10.56 -17.55
C ASP A 55 4.39 11.88 -17.23
N ASP A 56 4.11 12.71 -18.24
CA ASP A 56 3.42 13.99 -18.04
C ASP A 56 1.96 13.76 -17.62
N ILE A 57 1.30 12.78 -18.23
CA ILE A 57 -0.05 12.37 -17.84
C ILE A 57 -0.06 11.73 -16.45
N TRP A 58 0.95 10.94 -16.11
CA TRP A 58 1.09 10.39 -14.76
C TRP A 58 1.24 11.49 -13.70
N LEU A 59 2.06 12.51 -13.95
CA LEU A 59 2.21 13.66 -13.06
C LEU A 59 0.89 14.42 -12.89
N LEU A 60 0.18 14.68 -14.01
CA LEU A 60 -1.12 15.33 -13.99
C LEU A 60 -2.17 14.52 -13.20
N ALA A 61 -2.30 13.24 -13.48
CA ALA A 61 -3.22 12.35 -12.79
C ALA A 61 -2.89 12.21 -11.30
N SER A 62 -1.60 12.21 -10.95
CA SER A 62 -1.15 12.17 -9.55
C SER A 62 -1.54 13.44 -8.79
N ALA A 63 -1.39 14.61 -9.41
CA ALA A 63 -1.83 15.88 -8.83
C ALA A 63 -3.37 15.95 -8.70
N MET A 64 -4.12 15.47 -9.70
CA MET A 64 -5.58 15.34 -9.63
C MET A 64 -6.01 14.44 -8.46
N LEU A 65 -5.38 13.27 -8.33
CA LEU A 65 -5.65 12.32 -7.25
C LEU A 65 -5.39 12.93 -5.87
N ALA A 66 -4.26 13.62 -5.69
CA ALA A 66 -3.91 14.27 -4.43
C ALA A 66 -4.90 15.40 -4.04
N ARG A 67 -5.55 16.01 -5.03
CA ARG A 67 -6.63 17.00 -4.85
C ARG A 67 -8.01 16.37 -4.62
N GLY A 68 -8.13 15.04 -4.66
CA GLY A 68 -9.41 14.33 -4.52
C GLY A 68 -10.24 14.25 -5.80
N GLU A 69 -9.69 14.61 -6.96
CA GLU A 69 -10.38 14.56 -8.25
C GLU A 69 -10.30 13.15 -8.86
N LEU A 70 -10.87 12.16 -8.15
CA LEU A 70 -10.62 10.73 -8.36
C LEU A 70 -10.93 10.25 -9.79
N HIS A 71 -12.17 10.42 -10.25
CA HIS A 71 -12.55 9.98 -11.60
C HIS A 71 -11.84 10.77 -12.71
N ARG A 72 -11.52 12.05 -12.47
CA ARG A 72 -10.76 12.85 -13.44
C ARG A 72 -9.34 12.30 -13.60
N ALA A 73 -8.69 11.94 -12.49
CA ALA A 73 -7.38 11.30 -12.51
C ALA A 73 -7.41 9.97 -13.28
N ALA A 74 -8.37 9.09 -12.99
CA ALA A 74 -8.52 7.81 -13.70
C ALA A 74 -8.84 8.01 -15.19
N HIS A 75 -9.72 8.98 -15.51
CA HIS A 75 -10.11 9.28 -16.89
C HIS A 75 -8.95 9.84 -17.70
N ALA A 76 -8.10 10.70 -17.12
CA ALA A 76 -6.93 11.26 -17.80
C ALA A 76 -6.01 10.16 -18.36
N VAL A 77 -5.84 9.06 -17.61
CA VAL A 77 -5.08 7.88 -18.00
C VAL A 77 -5.84 7.00 -19.01
N THR A 78 -7.07 6.60 -18.65
CA THR A 78 -7.82 5.56 -19.38
C THR A 78 -8.30 6.03 -20.75
N SER A 79 -8.69 7.30 -20.89
CA SER A 79 -9.07 7.90 -22.18
C SER A 79 -7.94 7.86 -23.23
N ARG A 80 -6.69 7.75 -22.79
CA ARG A 80 -5.48 7.69 -23.64
C ARG A 80 -4.92 6.28 -23.78
N GLY A 81 -5.56 5.28 -23.17
CA GLY A 81 -5.10 3.89 -23.16
C GLY A 81 -3.74 3.69 -22.46
N LEU A 82 -3.32 4.63 -21.62
CA LEU A 82 -2.00 4.57 -20.98
C LEU A 82 -1.90 3.50 -19.89
N HIS A 83 -3.01 3.12 -19.28
CA HIS A 83 -3.08 2.02 -18.32
C HIS A 83 -2.61 0.68 -18.89
N ARG A 84 -2.68 0.51 -20.22
CA ARG A 84 -2.31 -0.76 -20.87
C ARG A 84 -0.81 -0.97 -21.02
N ARG A 85 -0.04 0.12 -21.05
CA ARG A 85 1.39 0.12 -21.46
C ARG A 85 2.31 0.89 -20.53
N HIS A 86 1.79 1.56 -19.51
CA HIS A 86 2.57 2.41 -18.62
C HIS A 86 2.22 2.17 -17.15
N LEU A 87 3.15 1.57 -16.41
CA LEU A 87 2.91 1.03 -15.08
C LEU A 87 2.56 2.10 -14.04
N LEU A 88 3.23 3.25 -14.08
CA LEU A 88 2.89 4.39 -13.21
C LEU A 88 1.48 4.95 -13.49
N CYS A 89 1.08 5.00 -14.76
CA CYS A 89 -0.27 5.42 -15.16
C CYS A 89 -1.33 4.42 -14.69
N LEU A 90 -1.06 3.12 -14.85
CA LEU A 90 -1.90 2.06 -14.31
C LEU A 90 -2.06 2.21 -12.79
N GLY A 91 -0.94 2.36 -12.07
CA GLY A 91 -0.94 2.52 -10.62
C GLY A 91 -1.76 3.72 -10.13
N VAL A 92 -1.63 4.90 -10.77
CA VAL A 92 -2.42 6.08 -10.37
C VAL A 92 -3.91 5.93 -10.69
N ALA A 93 -4.27 5.28 -11.80
CA ALA A 93 -5.67 4.99 -12.13
C ALA A 93 -6.29 3.99 -11.13
N MET A 94 -5.56 2.92 -10.77
CA MET A 94 -5.99 1.97 -9.75
C MET A 94 -6.20 2.64 -8.40
N ARG A 95 -5.27 3.51 -7.99
CA ARG A 95 -5.41 4.30 -6.76
C ARG A 95 -6.65 5.18 -6.76
N ALA A 96 -6.95 5.81 -7.89
CA ALA A 96 -8.12 6.65 -8.05
C ALA A 96 -9.42 5.85 -7.90
N TYR A 97 -9.55 4.68 -8.55
CA TYR A 97 -10.73 3.82 -8.41
C TYR A 97 -10.88 3.22 -7.00
N ILE A 98 -9.77 2.83 -6.36
CA ILE A 98 -9.81 2.39 -4.95
C ILE A 98 -10.29 3.51 -4.03
N ALA A 99 -9.76 4.73 -4.18
CA ALA A 99 -10.21 5.89 -3.42
C ALA A 99 -11.69 6.22 -3.68
N ALA A 100 -12.19 5.95 -4.91
CA ALA A 100 -13.59 6.10 -5.29
C ALA A 100 -14.49 4.96 -4.80
N LYS A 101 -13.94 3.96 -4.09
CA LYS A 101 -14.63 2.76 -3.61
C LYS A 101 -15.16 1.87 -4.74
N GLU A 102 -14.42 1.78 -5.84
CA GLU A 102 -14.73 0.95 -7.01
C GLU A 102 -13.68 -0.16 -7.22
N PRO A 103 -13.56 -1.13 -6.29
CA PRO A 103 -12.52 -2.16 -6.38
C PRO A 103 -12.69 -3.11 -7.57
N ALA A 104 -13.91 -3.32 -8.06
CA ALA A 104 -14.16 -4.12 -9.26
C ALA A 104 -13.56 -3.46 -10.51
N THR A 105 -13.79 -2.15 -10.69
CA THR A 105 -13.22 -1.36 -11.79
C THR A 105 -11.69 -1.40 -11.78
N THR A 106 -11.08 -1.33 -10.59
CA THR A 106 -9.63 -1.45 -10.42
C THR A 106 -9.08 -2.75 -11.00
N LEU A 107 -9.76 -3.88 -10.78
CA LEU A 107 -9.34 -5.17 -11.34
C LEU A 107 -9.58 -5.25 -12.84
N SER A 108 -10.71 -4.72 -13.33
CA SER A 108 -10.99 -4.69 -14.77
C SER A 108 -9.92 -3.92 -15.56
N ILE A 109 -9.48 -2.76 -15.09
CA ILE A 109 -8.43 -2.00 -15.79
C ILE A 109 -7.05 -2.68 -15.75
N LEU A 110 -6.79 -3.50 -14.72
CA LEU A 110 -5.56 -4.29 -14.60
C LEU A 110 -5.57 -5.45 -15.60
N GLU A 111 -6.71 -6.11 -15.80
CA GLU A 111 -6.88 -7.19 -16.78
C GLU A 111 -6.69 -6.73 -18.22
N GLU A 112 -6.92 -5.45 -18.51
CA GLU A 112 -6.68 -4.85 -19.83
C GLU A 112 -5.21 -4.57 -20.15
N CYS A 113 -4.30 -4.69 -19.18
CA CYS A 113 -2.90 -4.33 -19.37
C CYS A 113 -2.11 -5.41 -20.13
N GLU A 114 -1.03 -4.98 -20.79
CA GLU A 114 -0.12 -5.91 -21.46
C GLU A 114 0.55 -6.83 -20.41
N PRO A 115 0.48 -8.16 -20.55
CA PRO A 115 1.03 -9.07 -19.54
C PRO A 115 2.52 -8.86 -19.24
N SER A 116 3.31 -8.46 -20.26
CA SER A 116 4.74 -8.16 -20.13
C SER A 116 5.03 -6.93 -19.25
N LEU A 117 4.02 -6.08 -18.99
CA LEU A 117 4.13 -4.96 -18.06
C LEU A 117 4.11 -5.42 -16.61
N LEU A 118 3.49 -6.58 -16.33
CA LEU A 118 3.32 -7.15 -14.99
C LEU A 118 4.42 -8.14 -14.60
N GLU A 119 5.47 -8.26 -15.42
CA GLU A 119 6.61 -9.11 -15.14
C GLU A 119 7.74 -8.31 -14.48
N PRO A 120 8.37 -8.82 -13.39
CA PRO A 120 9.57 -8.22 -12.83
C PRO A 120 10.71 -8.19 -13.85
N ARG A 121 11.47 -7.11 -13.87
CA ARG A 121 12.60 -6.91 -14.78
C ARG A 121 13.92 -7.01 -14.03
N SER A 122 14.87 -7.77 -14.58
CA SER A 122 16.21 -7.87 -14.02
C SER A 122 16.89 -6.49 -14.08
N MET A 123 17.49 -6.05 -12.95
CA MET A 123 18.24 -4.80 -12.79
C MET A 123 17.44 -3.48 -12.92
N ASP A 124 16.14 -3.51 -13.22
CA ASP A 124 15.30 -2.31 -13.31
C ASP A 124 14.51 -2.11 -12.01
N GLN A 125 15.16 -1.49 -11.03
CA GLN A 125 14.55 -1.24 -9.72
C GLN A 125 13.37 -0.26 -9.81
N THR A 126 13.39 0.67 -10.76
CA THR A 126 12.32 1.65 -10.95
C THR A 126 11.05 0.96 -11.46
N HIS A 127 11.17 0.09 -12.47
CA HIS A 127 10.06 -0.75 -12.93
C HIS A 127 9.54 -1.66 -11.82
N ASN A 128 10.43 -2.37 -11.12
CA ASN A 128 10.04 -3.32 -10.09
C ASN A 128 9.31 -2.66 -8.90
N ARG A 129 9.73 -1.46 -8.50
CA ARG A 129 9.03 -0.67 -7.47
C ARG A 129 7.65 -0.23 -7.92
N ALA A 130 7.51 0.22 -9.16
CA ALA A 130 6.21 0.56 -9.73
C ALA A 130 5.30 -0.68 -9.85
N LEU A 131 5.87 -1.84 -10.19
CA LEU A 131 5.16 -3.12 -10.25
C LEU A 131 4.64 -3.54 -8.89
N ALA A 132 5.52 -3.54 -7.88
CA ALA A 132 5.14 -3.84 -6.51
C ALA A 132 4.00 -2.92 -6.03
N GLY A 133 4.07 -1.62 -6.34
CA GLY A 133 2.99 -0.69 -6.08
C GLY A 133 1.66 -1.09 -6.74
N VAL A 134 1.67 -1.44 -8.03
CA VAL A 134 0.47 -1.92 -8.76
C VAL A 134 -0.11 -3.19 -8.11
N LEU A 135 0.74 -4.15 -7.75
CA LEU A 135 0.33 -5.39 -7.08
C LEU A 135 -0.26 -5.16 -5.68
N VAL A 136 0.23 -4.17 -4.94
CA VAL A 136 -0.39 -3.73 -3.68
C VAL A 136 -1.80 -3.18 -3.91
N TRP A 137 -2.01 -2.36 -4.96
CA TRP A 137 -3.36 -1.87 -5.29
C TRP A 137 -4.30 -2.99 -5.77
N GLN A 138 -3.77 -3.98 -6.49
CA GLN A 138 -4.51 -5.21 -6.82
C GLN A 138 -4.95 -5.93 -5.54
N ALA A 139 -4.03 -6.15 -4.60
CA ALA A 139 -4.33 -6.80 -3.34
C ALA A 139 -5.38 -6.05 -2.50
N ARG A 140 -5.29 -4.71 -2.43
CA ARG A 140 -6.30 -3.87 -1.77
C ARG A 140 -7.67 -4.00 -2.44
N ALA A 141 -7.72 -4.06 -3.77
CA ALA A 141 -8.96 -4.31 -4.52
C ALA A 141 -9.55 -5.68 -4.19
N LEU A 142 -8.74 -6.74 -4.26
CA LEU A 142 -9.12 -8.11 -3.93
C LEU A 142 -9.61 -8.24 -2.49
N SER A 143 -8.93 -7.59 -1.55
CA SER A 143 -9.31 -7.58 -0.13
C SER A 143 -10.67 -6.91 0.08
N SER A 144 -10.93 -5.80 -0.63
CA SER A 144 -12.23 -5.10 -0.60
C SER A 144 -13.37 -5.93 -1.18
N LEU A 145 -13.04 -6.92 -2.01
CA LEU A 145 -13.97 -7.90 -2.58
C LEU A 145 -13.96 -9.24 -1.83
N GLU A 146 -13.35 -9.28 -0.63
CA GLU A 146 -13.24 -10.46 0.24
C GLU A 146 -12.49 -11.66 -0.39
N ARG A 147 -11.71 -11.43 -1.44
CA ARG A 147 -10.86 -12.43 -2.13
C ARG A 147 -9.50 -12.52 -1.43
N ARG A 148 -9.50 -12.93 -0.16
CA ARG A 148 -8.32 -12.87 0.74
C ARG A 148 -7.11 -13.67 0.25
N GLU A 149 -7.32 -14.89 -0.22
CA GLU A 149 -6.22 -15.74 -0.71
C GLU A 149 -5.52 -15.11 -1.92
N ALA A 150 -6.30 -14.66 -2.91
CA ALA A 150 -5.78 -13.95 -4.07
C ALA A 150 -5.07 -12.63 -3.70
N ALA A 151 -5.56 -11.92 -2.66
CA ALA A 151 -4.89 -10.74 -2.16
C ALA A 151 -3.52 -11.06 -1.56
N ALA A 152 -3.41 -12.12 -0.77
CA ALA A 152 -2.15 -12.58 -0.18
C ALA A 152 -1.13 -13.02 -1.25
N GLU A 153 -1.60 -13.68 -2.31
CA GLU A 153 -0.76 -14.02 -3.48
C GLU A 153 -0.24 -12.76 -4.17
N ALA A 154 -1.09 -11.76 -4.40
CA ALA A 154 -0.69 -10.49 -5.01
C ALA A 154 0.34 -9.72 -4.14
N LEU A 155 0.18 -9.71 -2.80
CA LEU A 155 1.14 -9.10 -1.88
C LEU A 155 2.48 -9.86 -1.86
N THR A 156 2.43 -11.20 -1.91
CA THR A 156 3.62 -12.03 -2.01
C THR A 156 4.37 -11.76 -3.33
N ALA A 157 3.63 -11.61 -4.43
CA ALA A 157 4.20 -11.21 -5.71
C ALA A 157 4.81 -9.79 -5.65
N ALA A 158 4.18 -8.85 -4.95
CA ALA A 158 4.71 -7.51 -4.75
C ALA A 158 6.06 -7.52 -4.02
N LEU A 159 6.19 -8.29 -2.93
CA LEU A 159 7.45 -8.45 -2.19
C LEU A 159 8.54 -9.13 -3.02
N ARG A 160 8.17 -10.05 -3.90
CA ARG A 160 9.14 -10.69 -4.81
C ARG A 160 9.59 -9.72 -5.91
N ALA A 161 8.71 -8.85 -6.39
CA ALA A 161 9.06 -7.80 -7.35
C ALA A 161 10.00 -6.77 -6.71
N ASP A 162 9.66 -6.25 -5.53
CA ASP A 162 10.51 -5.35 -4.74
C ASP A 162 10.55 -5.79 -3.28
N CYS A 163 11.71 -6.34 -2.87
CA CYS A 163 11.92 -6.83 -1.51
C CYS A 163 11.81 -5.71 -0.47
N ALA A 164 11.97 -4.44 -0.87
CA ALA A 164 11.85 -3.30 0.03
C ALA A 164 10.41 -2.77 0.18
N CYS A 165 9.43 -3.35 -0.55
CA CYS A 165 8.02 -2.93 -0.51
C CYS A 165 7.36 -3.32 0.82
N TYR A 166 7.66 -2.56 1.88
CA TYR A 166 7.16 -2.82 3.23
C TYR A 166 5.63 -2.78 3.31
N GLU A 167 4.98 -1.93 2.52
CA GLU A 167 3.51 -1.86 2.47
C GLU A 167 2.88 -3.22 2.16
N ALA A 168 3.52 -4.04 1.32
CA ALA A 168 3.04 -5.38 1.01
C ALA A 168 3.17 -6.35 2.21
N LEU A 169 4.28 -6.27 2.94
CA LEU A 169 4.49 -7.06 4.15
C LEU A 169 3.51 -6.65 5.25
N ASP A 170 3.35 -5.35 5.48
CA ASP A 170 2.46 -4.82 6.52
C ASP A 170 1.01 -5.30 6.30
N LEU A 171 0.52 -5.25 5.07
CA LEU A 171 -0.81 -5.75 4.70
C LEU A 171 -0.96 -7.26 4.89
N LEU A 172 0.07 -8.07 4.60
CA LEU A 172 0.04 -9.52 4.87
C LEU A 172 -0.15 -9.82 6.36
N LEU A 173 0.57 -9.08 7.21
CA LEU A 173 0.50 -9.22 8.67
C LEU A 173 -0.85 -8.74 9.23
N GLU A 174 -1.34 -7.60 8.77
CA GLU A 174 -2.64 -7.05 9.15
C GLU A 174 -3.80 -7.98 8.80
N GLN A 175 -3.70 -8.69 7.68
CA GLN A 175 -4.74 -9.63 7.23
C GLN A 175 -4.66 -10.99 7.90
N HIS A 176 -3.65 -11.25 8.73
CA HIS A 176 -3.32 -12.59 9.25
C HIS A 176 -3.30 -13.64 8.13
N ALA A 177 -2.76 -13.25 6.96
CA ALA A 177 -2.81 -14.06 5.76
C ALA A 177 -1.92 -15.31 5.84
N LEU A 178 -0.91 -15.28 6.72
CA LEU A 178 0.10 -16.32 6.89
C LEU A 178 0.26 -16.66 8.38
N THR A 179 0.71 -17.88 8.66
CA THR A 179 1.16 -18.25 10.00
C THR A 179 2.56 -17.67 10.29
N PRO A 180 2.98 -17.51 11.56
CA PRO A 180 4.31 -16.99 11.90
C PRO A 180 5.48 -17.78 11.26
N SER A 181 5.30 -19.09 11.04
CA SER A 181 6.28 -19.91 10.33
C SER A 181 6.33 -19.58 8.83
N GLN A 182 5.17 -19.40 8.20
CA GLN A 182 5.07 -19.02 6.79
C GLN A 182 5.61 -17.61 6.53
N GLU A 183 5.38 -16.66 7.44
CA GLU A 183 5.95 -15.32 7.36
C GLU A 183 7.48 -15.34 7.39
N SER A 184 8.05 -16.15 8.28
CA SER A 184 9.50 -16.33 8.39
C SER A 184 10.07 -16.97 7.12
N GLU A 185 9.42 -18.03 6.62
CA GLU A 185 9.81 -18.71 5.38
C GLU A 185 9.74 -17.76 4.18
N LEU A 186 8.71 -16.92 4.10
CA LEU A 186 8.55 -15.92 3.06
C LEU A 186 9.76 -14.99 3.01
N ILE A 187 10.14 -14.38 4.15
CA ILE A 187 11.28 -13.44 4.21
C ILE A 187 12.59 -14.12 3.76
N GLU A 188 12.84 -15.35 4.20
CA GLU A 188 14.07 -16.06 3.82
C GLU A 188 14.07 -16.46 2.33
N SER A 189 12.89 -16.66 1.72
CA SER A 189 12.74 -17.00 0.30
C SER A 189 12.86 -15.80 -0.65
N LEU A 190 12.82 -14.57 -0.15
CA LEU A 190 12.84 -13.37 -0.99
C LEU A 190 14.18 -13.22 -1.75
N PRO A 191 14.16 -12.75 -3.01
CA PRO A 191 15.35 -12.57 -3.84
C PRO A 191 16.20 -11.33 -3.43
N ILE A 192 16.36 -11.08 -2.13
CA ILE A 192 16.97 -9.87 -1.55
C ILE A 192 18.38 -9.65 -2.09
N ASN A 193 19.20 -10.71 -2.14
CA ASN A 193 20.60 -10.61 -2.56
C ASN A 193 20.75 -10.24 -4.05
N ASN A 194 19.69 -10.37 -4.85
CA ASN A 194 19.69 -10.02 -6.27
C ASN A 194 19.27 -8.55 -6.50
N GLN A 195 18.67 -7.90 -5.51
CA GLN A 195 18.04 -6.58 -5.67
C GLN A 195 18.80 -5.44 -4.97
N MET A 196 19.70 -5.75 -4.04
CA MET A 196 20.42 -4.75 -3.24
C MET A 196 21.78 -5.26 -2.77
N SER A 197 22.62 -4.35 -2.28
CA SER A 197 23.94 -4.69 -1.74
C SER A 197 23.85 -5.54 -0.47
N ALA A 198 24.95 -6.20 -0.09
CA ALA A 198 24.97 -7.07 1.09
C ALA A 198 24.64 -6.34 2.40
N SER A 199 25.06 -5.08 2.55
CA SER A 199 24.74 -4.25 3.73
C SER A 199 23.26 -3.88 3.78
N GLU A 200 22.67 -3.49 2.65
CA GLU A 200 21.23 -3.21 2.53
C GLU A 200 20.40 -4.47 2.78
N ALA A 201 20.82 -5.61 2.23
CA ALA A 201 20.18 -6.90 2.42
C ALA A 201 20.18 -7.34 3.89
N ALA A 202 21.29 -7.12 4.60
CA ALA A 202 21.39 -7.41 6.03
C ALA A 202 20.46 -6.51 6.85
N LEU A 203 20.44 -5.21 6.54
CA LEU A 203 19.55 -4.23 7.19
C LEU A 203 18.07 -4.61 6.99
N LEU A 204 17.66 -4.91 5.75
CA LEU A 204 16.28 -5.26 5.43
C LEU A 204 15.82 -6.51 6.18
N ARG A 205 16.63 -7.59 6.16
CA ARG A 205 16.31 -8.82 6.91
C ARG A 205 16.19 -8.57 8.41
N ALA A 206 17.11 -7.77 8.98
CA ALA A 206 17.04 -7.42 10.39
C ALA A 206 15.75 -6.65 10.72
N ALA A 207 15.38 -5.66 9.90
CA ALA A 207 14.16 -4.88 10.08
C ALA A 207 12.89 -5.75 9.98
N TYR A 208 12.82 -6.65 9.01
CA TYR A 208 11.65 -7.52 8.83
C TYR A 208 11.53 -8.56 9.95
N ARG A 209 12.63 -9.19 10.38
CA ARG A 209 12.62 -10.12 11.52
C ARG A 209 12.20 -9.43 12.82
N GLU A 210 12.67 -8.21 13.05
CA GLU A 210 12.24 -7.41 14.20
C GLU A 210 10.74 -7.09 14.14
N ARG A 211 10.22 -6.78 12.95
CA ARG A 211 8.78 -6.55 12.76
C ARG A 211 7.94 -7.79 13.07
N LEU A 212 8.33 -8.96 12.58
CA LEU A 212 7.61 -10.21 12.83
C LEU A 212 7.55 -10.56 14.32
N ARG A 213 8.63 -10.32 15.07
CA ARG A 213 8.65 -10.58 16.53
C ARG A 213 7.59 -9.80 17.29
N ARG A 214 7.22 -8.60 16.82
CA ARG A 214 6.17 -7.78 17.45
C ARG A 214 4.76 -8.31 17.22
N TYR A 215 4.58 -9.15 16.20
CA TYR A 215 3.30 -9.81 15.88
C TYR A 215 3.24 -11.27 16.33
N ALA A 216 4.34 -11.81 16.85
CA ALA A 216 4.35 -13.17 17.35
C ALA A 216 3.34 -13.31 18.52
N PRO A 217 2.53 -14.39 18.55
CA PRO A 217 1.71 -14.70 19.70
C PRO A 217 2.56 -14.75 20.96
N LEU A 218 2.06 -14.15 22.05
CA LEU A 218 2.72 -14.28 23.36
C LEU A 218 2.90 -15.77 23.68
N PRO A 219 4.10 -16.18 24.16
CA PRO A 219 4.28 -17.55 24.60
C PRO A 219 3.19 -17.89 25.63
N PRO A 220 2.64 -19.11 25.61
CA PRO A 220 1.63 -19.52 26.58
C PRO A 220 2.19 -19.26 27.98
N ALA A 221 1.41 -18.56 28.81
CA ALA A 221 1.78 -18.31 30.19
C ALA A 221 2.15 -19.65 30.83
N GLU A 222 3.34 -19.73 31.41
CA GLU A 222 3.74 -20.90 32.19
C GLU A 222 2.65 -21.15 33.24
N PRO A 223 2.21 -22.41 33.43
CA PRO A 223 1.28 -22.72 34.51
C PRO A 223 1.92 -22.24 35.81
N ASP A 224 1.20 -21.36 36.52
CA ASP A 224 1.66 -20.81 37.78
C ASP A 224 1.70 -21.94 38.82
N ASP A 225 2.85 -22.60 38.94
CA ASP A 225 3.13 -23.67 39.90
C ASP A 225 3.10 -23.18 41.37
N THR A 226 2.73 -21.91 41.62
CA THR A 226 2.64 -21.35 42.97
C THR A 226 1.32 -21.60 43.69
N VAL A 227 0.31 -22.23 43.06
CA VAL A 227 -0.83 -22.79 43.82
C VAL A 227 -0.47 -24.18 44.35
N ARG A 228 0.49 -24.20 45.29
CA ARG A 228 0.64 -25.31 46.24
C ARG A 228 -0.68 -25.40 47.01
N ALA A 229 -1.53 -26.35 46.61
CA ALA A 229 -2.71 -26.70 47.39
C ALA A 229 -2.26 -27.00 48.84
N PRO A 230 -2.84 -26.38 49.87
CA PRO A 230 -2.55 -26.77 51.24
C PRO A 230 -3.00 -28.22 51.39
N THR A 231 -2.06 -29.10 51.70
CA THR A 231 -2.34 -30.48 52.10
C THR A 231 -3.10 -30.44 53.42
N TYR A 232 -4.43 -30.35 53.33
CA TYR A 232 -5.31 -30.66 54.46
C TYR A 232 -5.40 -32.17 54.57
N THR A 233 -4.62 -32.75 55.47
CA THR A 233 -4.86 -34.08 56.03
C THR A 233 -6.11 -34.00 56.91
N HIS A 234 -7.29 -34.10 56.30
CA HIS A 234 -8.54 -34.29 57.04
C HIS A 234 -8.90 -35.77 57.04
N THR A 235 -8.65 -36.44 58.16
CA THR A 235 -9.26 -37.73 58.48
C THR A 235 -10.78 -37.54 58.56
N HIS A 236 -11.51 -38.11 57.60
CA HIS A 236 -12.96 -38.09 57.61
C HIS A 236 -13.46 -39.30 58.43
N THR A 237 -13.82 -39.06 59.69
CA THR A 237 -14.80 -39.89 60.38
C THR A 237 -16.19 -39.48 59.89
N TYR A 238 -16.98 -40.48 59.51
CA TYR A 238 -18.29 -40.33 58.92
C TYR A 238 -19.34 -40.22 60.04
N ILE A 239 -19.97 -39.05 60.20
CA ILE A 239 -21.24 -38.95 60.95
C ILE A 239 -22.22 -38.09 60.15
N GLN A 240 -23.37 -38.71 59.87
CA GLN A 240 -24.54 -38.20 59.18
C GLN A 240 -25.12 -36.96 59.88
N GLY A 241 -25.57 -35.96 59.11
CA GLY A 241 -26.54 -35.00 59.65
C GLY A 241 -26.69 -33.67 58.91
N LYS A 242 -27.81 -33.57 58.17
CA LYS A 242 -28.62 -32.37 57.87
C LYS A 242 -28.06 -31.30 56.91
N VAL A 243 -28.76 -31.26 55.77
CA VAL A 243 -28.84 -30.21 54.76
C VAL A 243 -29.46 -28.94 55.35
N GLN A 244 -28.85 -27.78 55.11
CA GLN A 244 -29.60 -26.53 54.99
C GLN A 244 -28.89 -25.59 54.01
N LYS A 245 -29.56 -25.32 52.88
CA LYS A 245 -29.18 -24.32 51.88
C LYS A 245 -29.51 -22.93 52.41
N PHE A 246 -28.63 -21.96 52.15
CA PHE A 246 -29.00 -20.57 51.98
C PHE A 246 -28.28 -20.03 50.75
N VAL A 247 -29.05 -19.58 49.77
CA VAL A 247 -28.62 -18.89 48.54
C VAL A 247 -29.46 -17.61 48.49
N GLU A 248 -28.81 -16.47 48.33
CA GLU A 248 -29.27 -15.21 47.72
C GLU A 248 -28.32 -14.06 48.15
N TRP A 249 -28.02 -12.99 47.41
CA TRP A 249 -28.10 -12.57 45.99
C TRP A 249 -27.45 -11.15 45.94
N ARG A 250 -27.30 -10.58 44.74
CA ARG A 250 -26.95 -9.18 44.36
C ARG A 250 -25.46 -8.85 44.17
N GLY A 251 -25.03 -8.09 43.17
CA GLY A 251 -25.73 -7.25 42.17
C GLY A 251 -24.80 -6.94 40.96
N TRP A 252 -25.36 -6.73 39.76
CA TRP A 252 -25.52 -5.41 39.07
C TRP A 252 -24.21 -4.63 38.87
N SER A 253 -23.67 -4.47 37.65
CA SER A 253 -24.15 -3.74 36.44
C SER A 253 -23.99 -2.21 36.51
N GLY A 254 -23.50 -1.64 35.40
CA GLY A 254 -23.44 -0.20 35.06
C GLY A 254 -22.07 0.16 34.49
N ASP A 255 -21.80 0.29 33.19
CA ASP A 255 -22.46 0.88 32.01
C ASP A 255 -22.10 2.36 31.72
N MET A 256 -21.73 2.57 30.44
CA MET A 256 -21.68 3.77 29.58
C MET A 256 -20.94 5.07 29.94
N GLY A 257 -20.28 5.62 28.90
CA GLY A 257 -19.93 7.04 28.81
C GLY A 257 -19.29 7.44 27.48
N ALA A 258 -20.11 7.65 26.44
CA ALA A 258 -19.73 8.34 25.20
C ALA A 258 -19.89 9.87 25.35
N ARG A 259 -19.00 10.67 24.74
CA ARG A 259 -19.23 12.10 24.43
C ARG A 259 -18.50 12.54 23.15
N LEU A 260 -19.28 13.01 22.17
CA LEU A 260 -18.93 14.08 21.21
C LEU A 260 -19.21 15.44 21.92
N VAL A 261 -18.86 16.66 21.50
CA VAL A 261 -18.48 17.35 20.25
C VAL A 261 -17.74 18.68 20.68
N PRO A 262 -17.71 19.81 19.92
CA PRO A 262 -16.77 20.30 18.89
C PRO A 262 -15.87 21.50 19.34
N TYR A 263 -14.90 21.90 18.50
CA TYR A 263 -14.78 23.21 17.83
C TYR A 263 -13.71 23.13 16.75
#